data_AF-R5CA71-F1
#
_entry.id   AF-R5CA71-F1
#
_cell.length_a   1.000
_cell.length_b   1.000
_cell.length_c   1.000
_cell.angle_alpha   90.00
_cell.angle_beta   90.00
_cell.angle_gamma   90.00
#
_symmetry.space_group_name_H-M   'P 1'
#
loop_
_entity.id
_entity.type
_entity.pdbx_description
1 polymer ?
#
loop_
_entity_poly.entity_id
_entity_poly.type
_entity_poly.pdbx_seq_one_letter_code
_entity_poly.pdbx_strand_id
1 'polypeptide(L)'
;MQKIDAFAAGCARLLAGTDDVASLPTPVLKGNRPYKQGGASTFSPVGDASLCDGCQACVRQCPVGAIPTADPCSTDASKCIACGRCLVVCHTGSRAFRGDAYKGFEAKFIAAFSARREPEVFLPAGV
;
A
#
# COMPACT_ATOMS: atom_id res chain seq x y z
N MET A 1 5.15 7.17 -19.21
CA MET A 1 3.89 7.35 -19.96
C MET A 1 3.62 6.20 -20.91
N GLN A 2 4.61 5.71 -21.66
CA GLN A 2 4.48 4.59 -22.62
C GLN A 2 3.59 3.39 -22.21
N LYS A 3 3.66 2.91 -20.95
CA LYS A 3 2.80 1.78 -20.50
C LYS A 3 1.32 2.14 -20.38
N ILE A 4 1.02 3.37 -19.99
CA ILE A 4 -0.36 3.89 -19.94
C ILE A 4 -0.88 4.02 -21.36
N ASP A 5 -0.05 4.54 -22.28
CA ASP A 5 -0.42 4.68 -23.69
C ASP A 5 -0.69 3.31 -24.33
N ALA A 6 0.17 2.31 -24.04
CA ALA A 6 -0.02 0.94 -24.51
C ALA A 6 -1.30 0.30 -23.96
N PHE A 7 -1.60 0.51 -22.68
CA PHE A 7 -2.85 0.04 -22.08
C PHE A 7 -4.07 0.70 -22.73
N ALA A 8 -4.04 2.03 -22.90
CA ALA A 8 -5.12 2.79 -23.54
C ALA A 8 -5.36 2.32 -24.99
N ALA A 9 -4.29 2.12 -25.76
CA ALA A 9 -4.39 1.58 -27.12
C ALA A 9 -4.97 0.15 -27.14
N GLY A 10 -4.62 -0.68 -26.16
CA GLY A 10 -5.19 -2.02 -26.00
C GLY A 10 -6.70 -1.98 -25.71
N CYS A 11 -7.12 -1.13 -24.77
CA CYS A 11 -8.54 -0.90 -24.49
C CYS A 11 -9.29 -0.39 -25.72
N ALA A 12 -8.73 0.57 -26.46
CA ALA A 12 -9.34 1.10 -27.67
C ALA A 12 -9.58 0.02 -28.73
N ARG A 13 -8.61 -0.90 -28.94
CA ARG A 13 -8.78 -2.03 -29.87
C ARG A 13 -9.88 -2.99 -29.43
N LEU A 14 -9.94 -3.33 -28.14
CA LEU A 14 -10.99 -4.19 -27.60
C LEU A 14 -12.38 -3.59 -27.82
N LEU A 15 -12.53 -2.31 -27.50
CA LEU A 15 -13.81 -1.61 -27.63
C LEU A 15 -14.23 -1.40 -29.09
N ALA A 16 -13.29 -1.18 -30.00
CA ALA A 16 -13.60 -1.05 -31.43
C ALA A 16 -14.12 -2.35 -32.07
N GLY A 17 -13.71 -3.51 -31.55
CA GLY A 17 -14.11 -4.83 -32.05
C GLY A 17 -15.26 -5.49 -31.29
N THR A 18 -15.94 -4.76 -30.40
CA THR A 18 -16.97 -5.33 -29.51
C THR A 18 -18.24 -4.51 -29.55
N ASP A 19 -19.36 -5.14 -29.92
CA ASP A 19 -20.67 -4.48 -29.96
C ASP A 19 -21.27 -4.29 -28.56
N ASP A 20 -21.02 -5.23 -27.63
CA ASP A 20 -21.48 -5.17 -26.24
C ASP A 20 -20.33 -5.43 -25.27
N VAL A 21 -19.95 -4.43 -24.48
CA VAL A 21 -18.86 -4.51 -23.50
C VAL A 21 -19.12 -5.54 -22.40
N ALA A 22 -20.37 -5.91 -22.13
CA ALA A 22 -20.69 -6.95 -21.15
C ALA A 22 -20.27 -8.35 -21.62
N SER A 23 -20.04 -8.53 -22.93
CA SER A 23 -19.56 -9.78 -23.54
C SER A 23 -18.05 -9.96 -23.47
N LEU A 24 -17.30 -8.92 -23.07
CA LEU A 24 -15.84 -9.02 -22.97
C LEU A 24 -15.42 -10.06 -21.93
N PRO A 25 -14.46 -10.93 -22.25
CA PRO A 25 -13.97 -11.90 -21.27
C PRO A 25 -13.27 -11.18 -20.11
N THR A 26 -13.28 -11.82 -18.94
CA THR A 26 -12.50 -11.31 -17.80
C THR A 26 -11.00 -11.54 -18.05
N PRO A 27 -10.12 -10.53 -17.87
CA PRO A 27 -8.69 -10.71 -18.03
C PRO A 27 -8.13 -11.68 -16.98
N VAL A 28 -7.20 -12.53 -17.38
CA VAL A 28 -6.51 -13.46 -16.47
C VAL A 28 -5.46 -12.69 -15.67
N LEU A 29 -5.76 -12.44 -14.40
CA LEU A 29 -4.86 -11.72 -13.49
C LEU A 29 -3.98 -12.70 -12.72
N LYS A 30 -2.72 -12.33 -12.51
CA LYS A 30 -1.82 -13.08 -11.61
C LYS A 30 -2.36 -13.06 -10.18
N GLY A 31 -2.09 -14.15 -9.45
CA GLY A 31 -2.42 -14.29 -8.03
C GLY A 31 -3.57 -15.27 -7.79
N ASN A 32 -3.80 -15.58 -6.51
CA ASN A 32 -4.74 -16.62 -6.13
C ASN A 32 -6.14 -16.05 -5.88
N ARG A 33 -7.16 -16.85 -6.24
CA ARG A 33 -8.57 -16.63 -5.94
C ARG A 33 -9.13 -17.92 -5.30
N PRO A 34 -9.93 -17.84 -4.22
CA PRO A 34 -10.31 -16.63 -3.48
C PRO A 34 -9.11 -15.94 -2.82
N TYR A 35 -9.24 -14.64 -2.55
CA TYR A 35 -8.19 -13.88 -1.86
C TYR A 35 -8.00 -14.43 -0.44
N LYS A 36 -6.76 -14.42 0.05
CA LYS A 36 -6.46 -14.76 1.45
C LYS A 36 -7.12 -13.75 2.37
N GLN A 37 -7.67 -14.21 3.49
CA GLN A 37 -8.12 -13.32 4.56
C GLN A 37 -6.92 -12.51 5.05
N GLY A 38 -7.08 -11.17 5.11
CA GLY A 38 -6.02 -10.30 5.60
C GLY A 38 -5.66 -10.62 7.05
N GLY A 39 -4.37 -10.75 7.33
CA GLY A 39 -3.87 -10.82 8.71
C GLY A 39 -3.61 -9.43 9.27
N ALA A 40 -3.87 -9.23 10.56
CA ALA A 40 -3.46 -8.01 11.25
C ALA A 40 -1.92 -7.91 11.26
N SER A 41 -1.40 -6.69 11.07
CA SER A 41 0.02 -6.44 11.26
C SER A 41 0.39 -6.72 12.72
N THR A 42 1.49 -7.45 12.95
CA THR A 42 1.99 -7.74 14.29
C THR A 42 2.75 -6.57 14.92
N PHE A 43 2.99 -5.51 14.14
CA PHE A 43 3.70 -4.32 14.58
C PHE A 43 3.01 -3.05 14.06
N SER A 44 3.08 -2.00 14.87
CA SER A 44 2.57 -0.67 14.56
C SER A 44 3.71 0.35 14.59
N PRO A 45 3.65 1.42 13.78
CA PRO A 45 4.64 2.49 13.89
C PRO A 45 4.54 3.18 15.24
N VAL A 46 5.65 3.66 15.77
CA VAL A 46 5.70 4.52 16.97
C VAL A 46 6.55 5.75 16.67
N GLY A 47 6.41 6.79 17.48
CA GLY A 47 7.22 8.01 17.42
C GLY A 47 8.46 7.93 18.31
N ASP A 48 9.53 8.57 17.88
CA ASP A 48 10.66 8.92 18.73
C ASP A 48 10.41 10.30 19.33
N ALA A 49 10.25 10.38 20.66
CA ALA A 49 9.95 11.62 21.36
C ALA A 49 11.08 12.65 21.25
N SER A 50 12.32 12.23 21.03
CA SER A 50 13.46 13.15 20.84
C SER A 50 13.44 13.86 19.48
N LEU A 51 12.74 13.30 18.50
CA LEU A 51 12.60 13.83 17.14
C LEU A 51 11.22 14.46 16.89
N CYS A 52 10.25 14.23 17.76
CA CYS A 52 8.89 14.72 17.58
C CYS A 52 8.80 16.19 17.99
N ASP A 53 8.37 17.04 17.07
CA ASP A 53 8.11 18.47 17.33
C ASP A 53 6.64 18.77 17.66
N GLY A 54 5.79 17.74 17.68
CA GLY A 54 4.37 17.89 17.97
C GLY A 54 3.55 18.55 16.86
N CYS A 55 3.97 18.51 15.59
CA CYS A 55 3.22 19.13 14.47
C CYS A 55 1.82 18.51 14.20
N GLN A 56 1.51 17.37 14.82
CA GLN A 56 0.22 16.65 14.73
C GLN A 56 -0.17 16.19 13.31
N ALA A 57 0.76 16.22 12.33
CA ALA A 57 0.47 15.80 10.96
C ALA A 57 0.08 14.32 10.87
N CYS A 58 0.78 13.46 11.62
CA CYS A 58 0.47 12.03 11.70
C CYS A 58 -0.92 11.76 12.28
N VAL A 59 -1.33 12.51 13.31
CA VAL A 59 -2.65 12.40 13.95
C VAL A 59 -3.76 12.75 12.98
N ARG A 60 -3.68 13.93 12.33
CA ARG A 60 -4.69 14.39 11.36
C ARG A 60 -4.83 13.48 10.13
N GLN A 61 -3.75 12.80 9.75
CA GLN A 61 -3.70 12.01 8.53
C GLN A 61 -3.90 10.50 8.78
N CYS A 62 -4.13 10.08 10.02
CA CYS A 62 -4.42 8.69 10.33
C CYS A 62 -5.87 8.37 9.92
N PRO A 63 -6.11 7.50 8.91
CA PRO A 63 -7.46 7.23 8.42
C PRO A 63 -8.35 6.49 9.42
N VAL A 64 -7.75 5.91 10.46
CA VAL A 64 -8.42 5.08 11.48
C VAL A 64 -8.29 5.65 12.88
N GLY A 65 -7.77 6.87 13.03
CA GLY A 65 -7.64 7.54 14.32
C GLY A 65 -6.82 6.76 15.37
N ALA A 66 -5.80 6.02 14.94
CA ALA A 66 -4.99 5.17 15.81
C ALA A 66 -3.90 5.93 16.58
N ILE A 67 -3.71 7.24 16.37
CA ILE A 67 -2.67 8.04 17.02
C ILE A 67 -3.37 9.08 17.92
N PRO A 68 -3.19 9.02 19.24
CA PRO A 68 -3.82 9.98 20.16
C PRO A 68 -3.26 11.40 19.99
N THR A 69 -4.12 12.43 20.02
CA THR A 69 -3.68 13.84 19.97
C THR A 69 -2.80 14.22 21.16
N ALA A 70 -3.11 13.67 22.34
CA ALA A 70 -2.36 13.92 23.57
C ALA A 70 -0.98 13.26 23.57
N ASP A 71 -0.77 12.25 22.73
CA ASP A 71 0.50 11.54 22.61
C ASP A 71 0.74 11.08 21.15
N PRO A 72 1.29 11.96 20.29
CA PRO A 72 1.56 11.66 18.88
C PRO A 72 2.61 10.55 18.66
N CYS A 73 3.35 10.17 19.70
CA CYS A 73 4.38 9.15 19.65
C CYS A 73 3.82 7.74 19.88
N SER A 74 2.68 7.59 20.57
CA SER A 74 2.04 6.28 20.70
C SER A 74 1.17 5.91 19.49
N THR A 75 0.75 4.65 19.47
CA THR A 75 -0.20 4.11 18.50
C THR A 75 -1.09 3.09 19.20
N ASP A 76 -2.40 3.25 19.05
CA ASP A 76 -3.38 2.23 19.37
C ASP A 76 -3.28 1.08 18.35
N ALA A 77 -2.60 0.01 18.74
CA ALA A 77 -2.38 -1.16 17.90
C ALA A 77 -3.68 -1.89 17.53
N SER A 78 -4.77 -1.72 18.30
CA SER A 78 -6.07 -2.33 17.99
C SER A 78 -6.77 -1.68 16.81
N LYS A 79 -6.47 -0.40 16.54
CA LYS A 79 -7.03 0.38 15.42
C LYS A 79 -6.09 0.46 14.23
N CYS A 80 -4.79 0.36 14.46
CA CYS A 80 -3.77 0.56 13.44
C CYS A 80 -3.84 -0.51 12.33
N ILE A 81 -4.07 -0.05 11.09
CA ILE A 81 -4.06 -0.90 9.89
C ILE A 81 -2.67 -0.98 9.21
N ALA A 82 -1.62 -0.47 9.86
CA ALA A 82 -0.25 -0.45 9.37
C ALA A 82 -0.05 0.14 7.95
N CYS A 83 -0.90 1.07 7.52
CA CYS A 83 -0.84 1.67 6.18
C CYS A 83 0.39 2.54 5.89
N GLY A 84 1.17 2.90 6.92
CA GLY A 84 2.39 3.70 6.76
C GLY A 84 2.19 5.20 6.52
N ARG A 85 0.95 5.71 6.42
CA ARG A 85 0.70 7.15 6.15
C ARG A 85 1.40 8.08 7.15
N CYS A 86 1.41 7.71 8.43
CA CYS A 86 2.07 8.51 9.47
C CYS A 86 3.59 8.61 9.34
N LEU A 87 4.25 7.67 8.66
CA LEU A 87 5.69 7.72 8.36
C LEU A 87 5.95 8.74 7.26
N VAL A 88 5.18 8.67 6.17
CA VAL A 88 5.35 9.50 4.97
C VAL A 88 5.16 10.99 5.27
N VAL A 89 4.20 11.34 6.15
CA VAL A 89 3.91 12.74 6.49
C VAL A 89 4.77 13.29 7.63
N CYS A 90 5.56 12.45 8.30
CA CYS A 90 6.39 12.88 9.41
C CYS A 90 7.72 13.43 8.90
N HIS A 91 7.81 14.75 8.77
CA HIS A 91 9.00 15.40 8.23
C HIS A 91 10.25 15.26 9.11
N THR A 92 10.09 15.06 10.42
CA THR A 92 11.22 14.82 11.33
C THR A 92 11.71 13.37 11.34
N GLY A 93 11.00 12.45 10.67
CA GLY A 93 11.30 11.02 10.74
C GLY A 93 11.02 10.39 12.11
N SER A 94 10.38 11.10 13.05
CA SER A 94 10.00 10.56 14.36
C SER A 94 9.15 9.29 14.22
N ARG A 95 8.21 9.23 13.29
CA ARG A 95 7.34 8.06 13.08
C ARG A 95 8.03 7.01 12.21
N ALA A 96 8.21 5.80 12.74
CA ALA A 96 8.76 4.66 12.01
C ALA A 96 8.26 3.32 12.57
N PHE A 97 8.35 2.25 11.77
CA PHE A 97 8.31 0.89 12.29
C PHE A 97 9.63 0.61 13.02
N ARG A 98 9.54 0.20 14.28
CA ARG A 98 10.69 -0.04 15.17
C ARG A 98 10.50 -1.36 15.93
N GLY A 99 11.54 -1.73 16.68
CA GLY A 99 11.53 -2.90 17.56
C GLY A 99 11.92 -4.19 16.86
N ASP A 100 12.21 -5.20 17.66
CA ASP A 100 12.76 -6.47 17.18
C ASP A 100 11.77 -7.25 16.32
N ALA A 101 10.47 -7.10 16.59
CA ALA A 101 9.40 -7.65 15.76
C ALA A 101 9.50 -7.15 14.31
N TYR A 102 9.83 -5.87 14.07
CA TYR A 102 10.00 -5.34 12.71
C TYR A 102 11.36 -5.74 12.11
N LYS A 103 12.45 -5.66 12.89
CA LYS A 103 13.79 -6.08 12.46
C LYS A 103 13.81 -7.53 11.97
N GLY A 104 13.04 -8.42 12.60
CA GLY A 104 12.92 -9.82 12.19
C GLY A 104 12.39 -10.03 10.76
N PHE A 105 11.73 -9.03 10.15
CA PHE A 105 11.24 -9.11 8.77
C PHE A 105 12.14 -8.39 7.76
N GLU A 106 13.17 -7.67 8.20
CA GLU A 106 14.01 -6.82 7.34
C GLU A 106 14.61 -7.61 6.17
N ALA A 107 15.30 -8.72 6.47
CA ALA A 107 15.92 -9.58 5.46
C ALA A 107 14.90 -10.11 4.43
N LYS A 108 13.70 -10.46 4.89
CA LYS A 108 12.62 -10.94 4.02
C LYS A 108 12.09 -9.83 3.11
N PHE A 109 11.92 -8.62 3.64
CA PHE A 109 11.46 -7.49 2.84
C PHE A 109 12.47 -7.08 1.78
N ILE A 110 13.75 -7.02 2.14
CA ILE A 110 14.83 -6.74 1.19
C ILE A 110 14.85 -7.80 0.09
N ALA A 111 14.85 -9.08 0.45
CA ALA A 111 14.90 -10.16 -0.54
C ALA A 111 13.68 -10.17 -1.48
N ALA A 112 12.48 -9.89 -0.98
CA ALA A 112 11.25 -10.00 -1.76
C ALA A 112 10.83 -8.71 -2.51
N PHE A 113 11.25 -7.53 -2.02
CA PHE A 113 10.67 -6.24 -2.42
C PHE A 113 11.66 -5.09 -2.64
N SER A 114 12.98 -5.32 -2.55
CA SER A 114 13.98 -4.25 -2.80
C SER A 114 14.02 -3.79 -4.25
N ALA A 115 13.75 -4.68 -5.20
CA ALA A 115 13.67 -4.32 -6.62
C ALA A 115 12.32 -3.68 -6.95
N ARG A 116 12.36 -2.54 -7.68
CA ARG A 116 11.16 -1.90 -8.20
C ARG A 116 10.44 -2.86 -9.15
N ARG A 117 9.15 -3.10 -8.88
CA ARG A 117 8.27 -3.84 -9.80
C ARG A 117 7.64 -2.86 -10.78
N GLU A 118 7.90 -3.09 -12.05
CA GLU A 118 7.32 -2.28 -13.11
C GLU A 118 5.84 -2.65 -13.36
N PRO A 119 4.98 -1.70 -13.77
CA PRO A 119 3.60 -2.01 -14.10
C PRO A 119 3.47 -3.07 -15.20
N GLU A 120 2.57 -4.03 -15.03
CA GLU A 120 2.23 -5.06 -16.02
C GLU A 120 0.83 -4.80 -16.58
N VAL A 121 0.61 -5.10 -17.87
CA VAL A 121 -0.68 -4.93 -18.54
C VAL A 121 -1.36 -6.29 -18.68
N PHE A 122 -2.64 -6.34 -18.31
CA PHE A 122 -3.50 -7.51 -18.47
C PHE A 122 -4.73 -7.11 -19.28
N LEU A 123 -4.93 -7.76 -20.42
CA LEU A 123 -6.11 -7.60 -21.26
C LEU A 123 -6.78 -8.97 -21.42
N PRO A 124 -8.10 -9.04 -21.70
CA PRO A 124 -8.79 -10.30 -21.98
C PRO A 124 -8.14 -11.08 -23.14
N ALA A 125 -8.10 -12.41 -23.03
CA ALA A 125 -7.54 -13.26 -24.08
C ALA A 125 -8.46 -13.28 -25.31
N GLY A 126 -7.89 -13.25 -26.52
CA GLY A 126 -8.63 -13.23 -27.79
C GLY A 126 -8.34 -12.03 -28.71
N VAL A 127 -7.26 -11.27 -28.42
CA VAL A 127 -6.69 -10.25 -29.33
C VAL A 127 -5.23 -10.56 -29.58
#